data_AF-A0A1T5G8H8-F1
#
_entry.id   AF-A0A1T5G8H8-F1
#
_cell.length_a   1.000
_cell.length_b   1.000
_cell.length_c   1.000
_cell.angle_alpha   90.00
_cell.angle_beta   90.00
_cell.angle_gamma   90.00
#
_symmetry.space_group_name_H-M   'P 1'
#
loop_
_entity.id
_entity.type
_entity.pdbx_description
1 polymer ?
#
loop_
_entity_poly.entity_id
_entity_poly.type
_entity_poly.pdbx_seq_one_letter_code
_entity_poly.pdbx_strand_id
1 'polypeptide(L)' 'MTQSKGKEYLNKNNVLFKDGKKVISDGALVALTLMIAESRPDEKDIMTALVMNIISL' A
#
# COMPACT_ATOMS: atom_id res chain seq x y z
N MET A 1 14.17 -12.65 5.27
CA MET A 1 13.12 -12.67 6.31
C MET A 1 12.61 -11.24 6.51
N THR A 2 11.91 -10.64 5.52
CA THR A 2 11.51 -9.20 5.57
C THR A 2 10.52 -8.84 4.45
N GLN A 3 9.39 -9.56 4.33
CA GLN A 3 8.29 -9.13 3.43
C GLN A 3 6.93 -8.92 4.15
N SER A 4 6.82 -9.17 5.46
CA SER A 4 5.52 -9.14 6.16
C SER A 4 5.13 -7.83 6.84
N LYS A 5 6.02 -6.84 6.96
CA LYS A 5 5.73 -5.63 7.76
C LYS A 5 4.53 -4.83 7.23
N GLY A 6 4.36 -4.73 5.91
CA GLY A 6 3.21 -4.03 5.31
C GLY A 6 1.88 -4.72 5.60
N LYS A 7 1.83 -6.06 5.50
CA LYS A 7 0.60 -6.83 5.74
C LYS A 7 0.14 -6.70 7.19
N GLU A 8 1.11 -6.72 8.11
CA GLU A 8 0.85 -6.57 9.54
C GLU A 8 0.26 -5.18 9.86
N TYR A 9 0.73 -4.13 9.17
CA TYR A 9 0.21 -2.77 9.32
C TYR A 9 -1.23 -2.65 8.80
N LEU A 10 -1.53 -3.18 7.62
CA LEU A 10 -2.89 -3.16 7.07
C LEU A 10 -3.87 -3.99 7.90
N ASN A 11 -3.41 -5.11 8.46
CA ASN A 11 -4.21 -5.95 9.35
C ASN A 11 -4.51 -5.22 10.67
N LYS A 12 -3.50 -4.56 11.27
CA LYS A 12 -3.68 -3.76 12.49
C LYS A 12 -4.65 -2.59 12.31
N ASN A 13 -4.75 -2.05 11.09
CA ASN A 13 -5.65 -0.95 10.76
C ASN A 13 -7.01 -1.42 10.19
N ASN A 14 -7.33 -2.72 10.22
CA ASN A 14 -8.58 -3.29 9.69
C ASN A 14 -8.87 -2.96 8.21
N VAL A 15 -7.86 -2.62 7.42
CA VAL A 15 -7.98 -2.26 5.99
C VAL A 15 -7.54 -3.38 5.06
N LEU A 16 -7.04 -4.49 5.62
CA LEU A 16 -6.59 -5.65 4.82
C LEU A 16 -7.76 -6.39 4.16
N PHE A 17 -8.93 -6.40 4.80
CA PHE A 17 -10.12 -7.09 4.33
C PHE A 17 -11.35 -6.18 4.36
N LYS A 18 -12.11 -6.16 3.26
CA LYS A 18 -13.41 -5.49 3.13
C LYS A 18 -14.39 -6.50 2.55
N ASP A 19 -15.52 -6.68 3.22
CA ASP A 19 -16.56 -7.66 2.83
C ASP A 19 -16.02 -9.09 2.63
N GLY A 20 -15.07 -9.51 3.47
CA GLY A 20 -14.43 -10.83 3.40
C GLY A 20 -13.44 -11.02 2.26
N LYS A 21 -13.23 -10.01 1.41
CA LYS A 21 -12.22 -10.00 0.35
C LYS A 21 -11.02 -9.17 0.75
N LYS A 22 -9.83 -9.62 0.35
CA LYS A 22 -8.59 -8.88 0.57
C LYS A 22 -8.61 -7.63 -0.31
N VAL A 23 -8.47 -6.45 0.30
CA VAL A 23 -8.60 -5.15 -0.39
C VAL A 23 -7.39 -4.90 -1.29
N ILE A 24 -6.20 -5.27 -0.81
CA ILE A 24 -4.94 -5.11 -1.53
C ILE A 24 -4.23 -6.45 -1.65
N SER A 25 -3.80 -6.78 -2.87
CA SER A 25 -2.96 -7.95 -3.13
C SER A 25 -1.56 -7.73 -2.58
N ASP A 26 -0.86 -8.83 -2.27
CA ASP A 26 0.51 -8.72 -1.73
C ASP A 26 1.47 -8.04 -2.72
N GLY A 27 1.28 -8.26 -4.02
CA GLY A 27 2.05 -7.60 -5.07
C GLY A 27 1.80 -6.10 -5.15
N ALA A 28 0.53 -5.67 -5.02
CA ALA A 28 0.18 -4.25 -4.99
C ALA A 28 0.81 -3.54 -3.78
N LEU A 29 0.80 -4.19 -2.61
CA LEU A 29 1.41 -3.65 -1.39
C LEU A 29 2.93 -3.47 -1.51
N VAL A 30 3.62 -4.46 -2.09
CA VAL A 30 5.06 -4.38 -2.33
C VAL A 30 5.37 -3.27 -3.33
N ALA A 31 4.63 -3.19 -4.44
CA ALA A 31 4.80 -2.13 -5.43
C ALA A 31 4.58 -0.73 -4.83
N LEU A 32 3.52 -0.52 -4.04
CA LEU A 32 3.27 0.75 -3.35
C LEU A 32 4.40 1.12 -2.39
N THR A 33 4.90 0.14 -1.64
CA THR A 33 6.02 0.37 -0.70
C THR A 33 7.29 0.77 -1.44
N LEU A 34 7.60 0.12 -2.56
CA LEU A 34 8.75 0.47 -3.40
C LEU A 34 8.59 1.83 -4.07
N MET A 35 7.41 2.14 -4.64
CA MET A 35 7.14 3.45 -5.24
C MET A 35 7.33 4.59 -4.24
N ILE A 36 6.87 4.41 -2.98
CA ILE A 36 7.11 5.41 -1.93
C ILE A 36 8.59 5.44 -1.51
N ALA A 37 9.23 4.28 -1.34
CA ALA A 37 10.64 4.18 -0.93
C ALA A 37 11.62 4.75 -1.95
N GLU A 38 11.29 4.68 -3.25
CA GLU A 38 12.11 5.20 -4.35
C GLU A 38 11.72 6.63 -4.75
N SER A 39 10.55 7.13 -4.33
CA SER A 39 10.10 8.49 -4.70
C SER A 39 10.99 9.58 -4.11
N ARG A 40 11.20 10.64 -4.89
CA ARG A 40 11.88 11.85 -4.41
C ARG A 40 10.90 12.76 -3.64
N PRO A 41 11.38 13.62 -2.73
CA PRO A 41 10.52 14.47 -1.90
C PRO A 41 9.57 15.38 -2.69
N ASP A 42 10.00 15.84 -3.87
CA ASP A 42 9.25 16.65 -4.84
C ASP A 42 8.14 15.86 -5.55
N GLU A 43 8.23 14.52 -5.60
CA GLU A 43 7.24 13.65 -6.23
C GLU A 43 6.24 13.06 -5.23
N LYS A 44 6.44 13.33 -3.92
CA LYS A 44 5.67 12.74 -2.83
C LYS A 44 4.16 12.93 -2.99
N ASP A 45 3.72 14.12 -3.39
CA ASP A 45 2.28 14.42 -3.48
C ASP A 45 1.62 13.66 -4.64
N ILE A 46 2.32 13.56 -5.77
CA ILE A 46 1.88 12.76 -6.93
C ILE A 46 1.85 11.28 -6.56
N MET A 47 2.87 10.80 -5.86
CA MET A 47 2.97 9.40 -5.46
C MET A 47 1.91 9.04 -4.41
N THR A 48 1.59 9.98 -3.51
CA THR A 48 0.49 9.85 -2.56
C THR A 48 -0.86 9.80 -3.29
N ALA A 49 -1.09 10.66 -4.29
CA ALA A 49 -2.32 10.65 -5.08
C ALA A 49 -2.51 9.34 -5.85
N LEU A 50 -1.44 8.81 -6.46
CA LEU A 50 -1.42 7.52 -7.13
C LEU A 50 -1.79 6.37 -6.18
N VAL A 51 -1.18 6.33 -5.00
CA VAL A 51 -1.47 5.34 -3.95
C VAL A 51 -2.93 5.39 -3.52
N MET A 52 -3.46 6.59 -3.27
CA MET A 52 -4.85 6.78 -2.84
C MET A 52 -5.85 6.36 -3.92
N ASN A 53 -5.53 6.62 -5.20
CA ASN A 53 -6.37 6.21 -6.32
C ASN A 53 -6.41 4.68 -6.47
N ILE A 54 -5.28 3.99 -6.26
CA ILE A 54 -5.20 2.52 -6.32
C ILE A 54 -5.96 1.86 -5.16
N ILE A 55 -5.93 2.45 -3.97
CA ILE A 55 -6.65 1.93 -2.78
C ILE A 55 -8.16 2.19 -2.85
N SER A 56 -8.58 3.25 -3.56
CA SER A 56 -9.99 3.65 -3.66
C SER A 56 -10.78 2.92 -4.77
N LEU A 57 -10.11 2.11 -5.59
CA LEU A 57 -10.70 1.20 -6.58
C LEU A 57 -11.21 -0.09 -5.93
#